data_AF-A0A8S0SQD8-F1
#
_entry.id   AF-A0A8S0SQD8-F1
#
_cell.length_a   1.000
_cell.length_b   1.000
_cell.length_c   1.000
_cell.angle_alpha   90.00
_cell.angle_beta   90.00
_cell.angle_gamma   90.00
#
_symmetry.space_group_name_H-M   'P 1'
#
loop_
_entity.id
_entity.type
_entity.pdbx_description
1 polymer ?
#
loop_
_entity_poly.entity_id
_entity_poly.type
_entity_poly.pdbx_seq_one_letter_code
_entity_poly.pdbx_strand_id
1 'polypeptide(L)'
;MCPLLGSKHVDAGIRVLVSREFLEAVENKVLCQRPSRRVHDAKVNPLCDSVLLITDHSIFPHVSGIIKNDFCLSVEIKPKCGFLPILEFIAPENAVKTSISRFEMYQALKMNQGKISHISKYDPLDLFSGSKDRVHNAIKSLLMTPQNNFRVFLNGSLIFGGLGGAADCTTCMVDQAFDYALKQVIRAEDGMHTKYFLELVTESVYKSGLLNRVLEVQKLDIIDIEGAIHLYYDIVSQPCMVCRQKGEKERYASLHSIPREQSLKIVRDYLISATAKDLSMMISFKSRENGDLESSCSTVYLKSTNQIFDYKVAFIDLDMKPLKKMEYYYQLDQQIVSCYVKMKRAAKEVDNRESIKETSQTN
;
A
#
# COMPACT_ATOMS: atom_id res chain seq x y z
N MET A 1 -8.55 9.54 11.28
CA MET A 1 -8.95 8.58 10.22
C MET A 1 -10.31 7.91 10.47
N CYS A 2 -10.71 7.61 11.72
CA CYS A 2 -11.98 6.91 12.01
C CYS A 2 -13.24 7.51 11.37
N PRO A 3 -13.46 8.85 11.34
CA PRO A 3 -14.64 9.41 10.66
C PRO A 3 -14.69 9.13 9.16
N LEU A 4 -13.51 8.95 8.53
CA LEU A 4 -13.38 8.75 7.09
C LEU A 4 -13.45 7.25 6.73
N LEU A 5 -12.69 6.42 7.45
CA LEU A 5 -12.55 4.98 7.17
C LEU A 5 -13.51 4.08 7.97
N GLY A 6 -14.19 4.64 8.98
CA GLY A 6 -15.16 3.94 9.82
C GLY A 6 -14.51 3.38 11.08
N SER A 7 -15.11 3.63 12.24
CA SER A 7 -14.62 3.18 13.55
C SER A 7 -14.50 1.65 13.66
N LYS A 8 -15.34 0.89 12.94
CA LYS A 8 -15.25 -0.59 12.90
C LYS A 8 -13.93 -1.12 12.33
N HIS A 9 -13.25 -0.33 11.49
CA HIS A 9 -12.07 -0.77 10.72
C HIS A 9 -10.78 -0.06 11.14
N VAL A 10 -10.84 0.82 12.15
CA VAL A 10 -9.70 1.59 12.61
C VAL A 10 -9.56 1.40 14.10
N ASP A 11 -8.52 0.69 14.52
CA ASP A 11 -8.09 0.63 15.90
C ASP A 11 -7.16 1.83 16.18
N ALA A 12 -7.58 2.73 17.06
CA ALA A 12 -6.77 3.87 17.46
C ALA A 12 -5.63 3.47 18.42
N GLY A 13 -5.69 2.25 18.96
CA GLY A 13 -4.80 1.75 19.99
C GLY A 13 -4.99 2.43 21.35
N ILE A 14 -4.28 1.90 22.33
CA ILE A 14 -4.26 2.40 23.70
C ILE A 14 -2.84 2.84 24.02
N ARG A 15 -2.68 4.07 24.52
CA ARG A 15 -1.38 4.55 24.98
C ARG A 15 -1.02 3.87 26.30
N VAL A 16 0.14 3.23 26.34
CA VAL A 16 0.67 2.54 27.54
C VAL A 16 2.00 3.18 27.91
N LEU A 17 2.18 3.50 29.19
CA LEU A 17 3.46 4.02 29.71
C LEU A 17 4.48 2.89 29.79
N VAL A 18 5.72 3.19 29.41
CA VAL A 18 6.84 2.25 29.45
C VAL A 18 8.09 2.93 29.97
N SER A 19 9.00 2.15 30.57
CA SER A 19 10.29 2.68 31.00
C SER A 19 11.29 2.72 29.84
N ARG A 20 12.34 3.51 30.01
CA ARG A 20 13.47 3.56 29.09
C ARG A 20 14.15 2.19 28.95
N GLU A 21 14.33 1.50 30.07
CA GLU A 21 14.97 0.18 30.14
C GLU A 21 14.16 -0.85 29.35
N PHE A 22 12.83 -0.77 29.39
CA PHE A 22 11.96 -1.61 28.57
C PHE A 22 12.20 -1.38 27.07
N LEU A 23 12.26 -0.13 26.62
CA LEU A 23 12.49 0.21 25.20
C LEU A 23 13.88 -0.23 24.72
N GLU A 24 14.91 -0.04 25.55
CA GLU A 24 16.26 -0.51 25.27
C GLU A 24 16.33 -2.05 25.18
N ALA A 25 15.64 -2.76 26.10
CA ALA A 25 15.54 -4.21 26.06
C ALA A 25 14.80 -4.70 24.80
N VAL A 26 13.73 -4.02 24.38
CA VAL A 26 13.00 -4.33 23.14
C VAL A 26 13.89 -4.17 21.93
N GLU A 27 14.58 -3.03 21.75
CA GLU A 27 15.50 -2.80 20.62
C GLU A 27 16.50 -3.95 20.53
N ASN A 28 17.20 -4.24 21.63
CA ASN A 28 18.21 -5.29 21.69
C ASN A 28 17.66 -6.66 21.31
N LYS A 29 16.44 -7.01 21.78
CA LYS A 29 15.80 -8.29 21.50
C LYS A 29 15.43 -8.47 20.02
N VAL A 30 15.06 -7.40 19.33
CA VAL A 30 14.61 -7.48 17.93
C VAL A 30 15.72 -7.26 16.91
N LEU A 31 16.92 -6.79 17.32
CA LEU A 31 18.03 -6.46 16.42
C LEU A 31 18.33 -7.56 15.40
N CYS A 32 18.44 -8.82 15.85
CA CYS A 32 18.77 -9.96 14.98
C CYS A 32 17.63 -10.41 14.06
N GLN A 33 16.40 -9.95 14.30
CA GLN A 33 15.21 -10.29 13.51
C GLN A 33 14.90 -9.23 12.45
N ARG A 34 15.47 -8.04 12.58
CA ARG A 34 15.24 -6.92 11.66
C ARG A 34 16.11 -7.06 10.41
N PRO A 35 15.59 -6.78 9.22
CA PRO A 35 16.41 -6.71 8.02
C PRO A 35 17.53 -5.67 8.18
N SER A 36 18.74 -5.97 7.72
CA SER A 36 19.93 -5.13 7.93
C SER A 36 19.70 -3.67 7.55
N ARG A 37 19.04 -3.43 6.41
CA ARG A 37 18.68 -2.07 5.97
C ARG A 37 17.82 -1.32 6.99
N ARG A 38 16.84 -1.98 7.62
CA ARG A 38 15.96 -1.35 8.63
C ARG A 38 16.70 -1.01 9.91
N VAL A 39 17.70 -1.82 10.29
CA VAL A 39 18.57 -1.55 11.46
C VAL A 39 19.36 -0.25 11.26
N HIS A 40 19.79 0.01 10.02
CA HIS A 40 20.48 1.26 9.68
C HIS A 40 19.53 2.46 9.55
N ASP A 41 18.33 2.27 8.99
CA ASP A 41 17.39 3.36 8.71
C ASP A 41 16.75 3.97 9.98
N ALA A 42 16.49 3.17 11.02
CA ALA A 42 15.83 3.64 12.24
C ALA A 42 16.06 2.72 13.45
N LYS A 43 15.89 3.25 14.66
CA LYS A 43 15.94 2.50 15.93
C LYS A 43 14.72 2.84 16.79
N VAL A 44 14.38 1.98 17.73
CA VAL A 44 13.45 2.34 18.81
C VAL A 44 14.01 3.59 19.53
N ASN A 45 13.15 4.57 19.81
CA ASN A 45 13.54 5.80 20.49
C ASN A 45 13.40 5.63 22.01
N PRO A 46 14.50 5.49 22.78
CA PRO A 46 14.44 5.28 24.23
C PRO A 46 14.02 6.53 25.01
N LEU A 47 13.89 7.68 24.34
CA LEU A 47 13.41 8.93 24.95
C LEU A 47 11.89 9.02 25.03
N CYS A 48 11.15 8.11 24.40
CA CYS A 48 9.70 8.04 24.53
C CYS A 48 9.31 7.42 25.88
N ASP A 49 8.23 7.93 26.48
CA ASP A 49 7.68 7.43 27.76
C ASP A 49 6.50 6.47 27.57
N SER A 50 6.11 6.23 26.32
CA SER A 50 4.89 5.53 25.98
C SER A 50 4.94 4.86 24.62
N VAL A 51 4.13 3.81 24.49
CA VAL A 51 3.91 3.04 23.26
C VAL A 51 2.42 2.92 22.97
N LEU A 52 2.09 2.48 21.76
CA LEU A 52 0.72 2.19 21.37
C LEU A 52 0.49 0.68 21.41
N LEU A 53 -0.43 0.24 22.24
CA LEU A 53 -0.93 -1.13 22.25
C LEU A 53 -2.10 -1.22 21.28
N ILE A 54 -1.97 -2.06 20.25
CA ILE A 54 -2.97 -2.23 19.18
C ILE A 54 -3.38 -3.70 19.12
N THR A 55 -4.63 -3.95 18.73
CA THR A 55 -5.13 -5.30 18.50
C THR A 55 -4.28 -6.02 17.44
N ASP A 56 -3.90 -7.27 17.71
CA ASP A 56 -3.27 -8.09 16.68
C ASP A 56 -4.31 -8.48 15.61
N HIS A 57 -4.27 -7.78 14.48
CA HIS A 57 -5.14 -8.02 13.33
C HIS A 57 -4.69 -9.22 12.48
N SER A 58 -3.58 -9.88 12.82
CA SER A 58 -3.21 -11.16 12.19
C SER A 58 -3.91 -12.37 12.82
N ILE A 59 -4.61 -12.15 13.95
CA ILE A 59 -5.33 -13.17 14.71
C ILE A 59 -6.83 -12.85 14.74
N PHE A 60 -7.67 -13.86 14.58
CA PHE A 60 -9.11 -13.76 14.80
C PHE A 60 -9.40 -14.06 16.28
N PRO A 61 -10.03 -13.15 17.05
CA PRO A 61 -10.31 -13.42 18.46
C PRO A 61 -11.18 -14.66 18.59
N HIS A 62 -10.82 -15.56 19.51
CA HIS A 62 -11.60 -16.75 19.82
C HIS A 62 -12.97 -16.35 20.35
N VAL A 63 -14.02 -16.67 19.59
CA VAL A 63 -15.39 -16.63 20.10
C VAL A 63 -15.63 -17.99 20.75
N SER A 64 -15.62 -18.02 22.08
CA SER A 64 -15.92 -19.15 22.98
C SER A 64 -14.82 -20.20 23.22
N GLY A 65 -14.73 -20.65 24.48
CA GLY A 65 -13.69 -21.51 25.05
C GLY A 65 -13.74 -22.99 24.64
N ILE A 66 -13.95 -23.26 23.35
CA ILE A 66 -13.75 -24.59 22.78
C ILE A 66 -12.43 -24.56 22.00
N ILE A 67 -11.46 -25.34 22.49
CA ILE A 67 -10.19 -25.59 21.82
C ILE A 67 -10.49 -26.50 20.62
N LYS A 68 -10.96 -25.92 19.52
CA LYS A 68 -10.81 -26.51 18.19
C LYS A 68 -9.64 -25.82 17.50
N ASN A 69 -8.95 -26.55 16.61
CA ASN A 69 -7.87 -26.03 15.77
C ASN A 69 -8.42 -24.99 14.79
N ASP A 70 -8.73 -23.81 15.30
CA ASP A 70 -9.26 -22.70 14.52
C ASP A 70 -8.08 -21.95 13.89
N PHE A 71 -7.74 -22.33 12.65
CA PHE A 71 -6.75 -21.61 11.88
C PHE A 71 -7.27 -20.22 11.48
N CYS A 72 -6.50 -19.18 11.81
CA CYS A 72 -6.71 -17.83 11.33
C CYS A 72 -5.73 -17.52 10.20
N LEU A 73 -6.27 -17.23 9.02
CA LEU A 73 -5.50 -16.77 7.89
C LEU A 73 -5.67 -15.26 7.75
N SER A 74 -4.59 -14.50 7.73
CA SER A 74 -4.65 -13.05 7.58
C SER A 74 -3.81 -12.56 6.41
N VAL A 75 -4.33 -11.57 5.68
CA VAL A 75 -3.68 -10.98 4.51
C VAL A 75 -3.47 -9.50 4.75
N GLU A 76 -2.25 -9.01 4.59
CA GLU A 76 -1.93 -7.58 4.60
C GLU A 76 -1.71 -7.11 3.16
N ILE A 77 -2.46 -6.10 2.73
CA ILE A 77 -2.34 -5.45 1.42
C ILE A 77 -1.96 -3.99 1.65
N LYS A 78 -0.89 -3.53 1.00
CA LYS A 78 -0.57 -2.10 0.90
C LYS A 78 -1.01 -1.58 -0.46
N PRO A 79 -2.23 -1.00 -0.58
CA PRO A 79 -2.89 -0.82 -1.86
C PRO A 79 -2.30 0.33 -2.70
N LYS A 80 -1.59 1.29 -2.07
CA LYS A 80 -1.04 2.48 -2.74
C LYS A 80 -2.14 3.39 -3.32
N CYS A 81 -1.77 4.34 -4.18
CA CYS A 81 -2.67 5.34 -4.75
C CYS A 81 -3.49 4.75 -5.90
N GLY A 82 -4.82 4.72 -5.75
CA GLY A 82 -5.77 4.11 -6.68
C GLY A 82 -6.40 5.04 -7.71
N PHE A 83 -5.86 6.25 -7.91
CA PHE A 83 -6.35 7.20 -8.90
C PHE A 83 -5.21 7.93 -9.61
N LEU A 84 -5.53 8.55 -10.75
CA LEU A 84 -4.65 9.42 -11.52
C LEU A 84 -4.98 10.90 -11.23
N PRO A 85 -3.98 11.77 -11.04
CA PRO A 85 -4.20 13.20 -10.80
C PRO A 85 -4.74 13.92 -12.04
N ILE A 86 -5.35 15.09 -11.83
CA ILE A 86 -5.89 15.96 -12.88
C ILE A 86 -4.81 16.93 -13.42
N LEU A 87 -4.94 17.33 -14.69
CA LEU A 87 -3.89 18.04 -15.43
C LEU A 87 -3.65 19.49 -14.97
N GLU A 88 -4.63 20.16 -14.37
CA GLU A 88 -4.65 21.61 -14.14
C GLU A 88 -3.34 22.18 -13.55
N PHE A 89 -2.78 21.51 -12.53
CA PHE A 89 -1.57 21.94 -11.83
C PHE A 89 -0.35 21.07 -12.11
N ILE A 90 -0.43 20.15 -13.07
CA ILE A 90 0.69 19.30 -13.48
C ILE A 90 1.50 20.01 -14.56
N ALA A 91 2.82 20.11 -14.38
CA ALA A 91 3.68 20.69 -15.39
C ALA A 91 3.65 19.87 -16.71
N PRO A 92 3.67 20.49 -17.91
CA PRO A 92 3.56 19.82 -19.20
C PRO A 92 4.59 18.71 -19.39
N GLU A 93 5.81 18.93 -18.90
CA GLU A 93 6.88 17.93 -18.91
C GLU A 93 6.55 16.68 -18.08
N ASN A 94 5.61 16.78 -17.15
CA ASN A 94 5.13 15.74 -16.25
C ASN A 94 3.75 15.18 -16.66
N ALA A 95 3.24 15.49 -17.86
CA ALA A 95 1.90 15.06 -18.32
C ALA A 95 1.65 13.54 -18.26
N VAL A 96 2.71 12.71 -18.27
CA VAL A 96 2.62 11.26 -18.08
C VAL A 96 1.91 10.86 -16.77
N LYS A 97 1.90 11.73 -15.76
CA LYS A 97 1.21 11.51 -14.49
C LYS A 97 -0.30 11.31 -14.64
N THR A 98 -0.92 11.85 -15.69
CA THR A 98 -2.37 11.73 -15.90
C THR A 98 -2.77 10.43 -16.61
N SER A 99 -1.80 9.61 -17.04
CA SER A 99 -2.05 8.36 -17.77
C SER A 99 -1.37 7.15 -17.13
N ILE A 100 -0.30 7.35 -16.36
CA ILE A 100 0.45 6.29 -15.71
C ILE A 100 0.35 6.44 -14.20
N SER A 101 0.05 5.33 -13.50
CA SER A 101 -0.08 5.35 -12.05
C SER A 101 1.24 5.74 -11.38
N ARG A 102 1.14 6.47 -10.26
CA ARG A 102 2.31 6.80 -9.43
C ARG A 102 3.11 5.54 -9.04
N PHE A 103 2.42 4.43 -8.81
CA PHE A 103 3.07 3.18 -8.43
C PHE A 103 3.96 2.65 -9.55
N GLU A 104 3.45 2.57 -10.79
CA GLU A 104 4.23 2.12 -11.94
C GLU A 104 5.45 3.02 -12.18
N MET A 105 5.25 4.34 -12.19
CA MET A 105 6.38 5.26 -12.34
C MET A 105 7.43 5.08 -11.24
N TYR A 106 6.98 4.84 -9.99
CA TYR A 106 7.90 4.64 -8.88
C TYR A 106 8.63 3.29 -8.94
N GLN A 107 8.05 2.25 -9.55
CA GLN A 107 8.76 1.00 -9.81
C GLN A 107 10.01 1.23 -10.66
N ALA A 108 9.94 2.10 -11.68
CA ALA A 108 11.10 2.45 -12.50
C ALA A 108 12.23 3.07 -11.66
N LEU A 109 11.91 4.03 -10.79
CA LEU A 109 12.91 4.65 -9.92
C LEU A 109 13.48 3.65 -8.90
N LYS A 110 12.65 2.77 -8.33
CA LYS A 110 13.12 1.72 -7.41
C LYS A 110 14.06 0.74 -8.11
N MET A 111 13.75 0.34 -9.35
CA MET A 111 14.60 -0.53 -10.17
C MET A 111 15.94 0.15 -10.46
N ASN A 112 15.92 1.41 -10.90
CA ASN A 112 17.12 2.20 -11.16
C ASN A 112 17.99 2.40 -9.89
N GLN A 113 17.39 2.41 -8.71
CA GLN A 113 18.09 2.50 -7.42
C GLN A 113 18.53 1.13 -6.86
N GLY A 114 18.30 0.03 -7.58
CA GLY A 114 18.59 -1.33 -7.10
C GLY A 114 17.78 -1.74 -5.86
N LYS A 115 16.64 -1.08 -5.61
CA LYS A 115 15.78 -1.36 -4.44
C LYS A 115 14.82 -2.53 -4.66
N ILE A 116 14.64 -2.95 -5.91
CA ILE A 116 13.84 -4.09 -6.33
C ILE A 116 14.60 -4.82 -7.43
N SER A 117 14.41 -6.14 -7.50
CA SER A 117 14.97 -7.03 -8.52
C SER A 117 14.12 -7.06 -9.80
N HIS A 118 12.80 -6.86 -9.66
CA HIS A 118 11.84 -6.87 -10.77
C HIS A 118 10.77 -5.81 -10.59
N ILE A 119 10.34 -5.21 -11.71
CA ILE A 119 9.19 -4.31 -11.76
C ILE A 119 7.92 -5.13 -11.52
N SER A 120 7.14 -4.74 -10.51
CA SER A 120 5.86 -5.39 -10.23
C SER A 120 4.83 -5.11 -11.32
N LYS A 121 4.04 -6.14 -11.67
CA LYS A 121 2.86 -6.00 -12.55
C LYS A 121 1.60 -5.57 -11.80
N TYR A 122 1.67 -5.42 -10.48
CA TYR A 122 0.55 -4.93 -9.69
C TYR A 122 0.24 -3.48 -10.08
N ASP A 123 -1.02 -3.22 -10.44
CA ASP A 123 -1.54 -1.88 -10.65
C ASP A 123 -2.59 -1.54 -9.59
N PRO A 124 -2.37 -0.50 -8.76
CA PRO A 124 -3.41 0.00 -7.87
C PRO A 124 -4.70 0.37 -8.60
N LEU A 125 -4.65 0.86 -9.84
CA LEU A 125 -5.87 1.25 -10.55
C LEU A 125 -6.77 0.03 -10.82
N ASP A 126 -6.19 -1.17 -10.98
CA ASP A 126 -6.94 -2.42 -11.07
C ASP A 126 -7.59 -2.80 -9.74
N LEU A 127 -6.84 -2.68 -8.63
CA LEU A 127 -7.34 -3.00 -7.29
C LEU A 127 -8.49 -2.07 -6.86
N PHE A 128 -8.43 -0.79 -7.25
CA PHE A 128 -9.46 0.21 -6.95
C PHE A 128 -10.52 0.38 -8.04
N SER A 129 -10.52 -0.47 -9.07
CA SER A 129 -11.36 -0.32 -10.27
C SER A 129 -12.86 -0.51 -10.05
N GLY A 130 -13.26 -1.15 -8.95
CA GLY A 130 -14.63 -1.65 -8.76
C GLY A 130 -15.00 -2.81 -9.70
N SER A 131 -14.06 -3.34 -10.50
CA SER A 131 -14.25 -4.51 -11.35
C SER A 131 -13.62 -5.74 -10.70
N LYS A 132 -14.41 -6.78 -10.46
CA LYS A 132 -13.96 -8.01 -9.82
C LYS A 132 -12.79 -8.67 -10.56
N ASP A 133 -12.82 -8.70 -11.90
CA ASP A 133 -11.77 -9.33 -12.70
C ASP A 133 -10.45 -8.55 -12.63
N ARG A 134 -10.52 -7.21 -12.61
CA ARG A 134 -9.35 -6.37 -12.40
C ARG A 134 -8.80 -6.52 -10.98
N VAL A 135 -9.65 -6.56 -9.96
CA VAL A 135 -9.25 -6.87 -8.58
C VAL A 135 -8.54 -8.22 -8.53
N HIS A 136 -9.09 -9.26 -9.16
CA HIS A 136 -8.46 -10.57 -9.24
C HIS A 136 -7.04 -10.50 -9.83
N ASN A 137 -6.88 -9.80 -10.97
CA ASN A 137 -5.58 -9.62 -11.61
C ASN A 137 -4.60 -8.84 -10.74
N ALA A 138 -5.07 -7.85 -9.98
CA ALA A 138 -4.25 -7.10 -9.04
C ALA A 138 -3.75 -7.99 -7.89
N ILE A 139 -4.63 -8.77 -7.26
CA ILE A 139 -4.24 -9.72 -6.19
C ILE A 139 -3.30 -10.80 -6.72
N LYS A 140 -3.56 -11.32 -7.94
CA LYS A 140 -2.65 -12.27 -8.61
C LYS A 140 -1.26 -11.65 -8.82
N SER A 141 -1.19 -10.40 -9.25
CA SER A 141 0.09 -9.70 -9.46
C SER A 141 0.83 -9.44 -8.16
N LEU A 142 0.10 -9.18 -7.06
CA LEU A 142 0.64 -9.10 -5.70
C LEU A 142 1.20 -10.46 -5.24
N LEU A 143 0.56 -11.58 -5.56
CA LEU A 143 1.11 -12.91 -5.29
C LEU A 143 2.37 -13.19 -6.12
N MET A 144 2.46 -12.72 -7.36
CA MET A 144 3.67 -12.96 -8.17
C MET A 144 4.86 -12.09 -7.75
N THR A 145 4.58 -10.84 -7.33
CA THR A 145 5.59 -9.85 -6.95
C THR A 145 5.18 -9.11 -5.69
N PRO A 146 5.20 -9.78 -4.51
CA PRO A 146 4.65 -9.23 -3.28
C PRO A 146 5.35 -7.95 -2.81
N GLN A 147 6.66 -7.81 -3.05
CA GLN A 147 7.46 -6.68 -2.59
C GLN A 147 7.14 -6.33 -1.13
N ASN A 148 6.81 -5.07 -0.83
CA ASN A 148 6.28 -4.65 0.47
C ASN A 148 4.77 -4.35 0.41
N ASN A 149 4.08 -4.92 -0.58
CA ASN A 149 2.69 -4.68 -0.88
C ASN A 149 1.77 -5.82 -0.46
N PHE A 150 2.30 -7.02 -0.22
CA PHE A 150 1.49 -8.19 0.12
C PHE A 150 2.20 -9.10 1.11
N ARG A 151 1.48 -9.51 2.17
CA ARG A 151 1.92 -10.51 3.15
C ARG A 151 0.75 -11.40 3.54
N VAL A 152 1.07 -12.64 3.91
CA VAL A 152 0.08 -13.59 4.43
C VAL A 152 0.60 -14.20 5.72
N PHE A 153 -0.29 -14.30 6.71
CA PHE A 153 -0.02 -14.82 8.05
C PHE A 153 -0.97 -15.97 8.35
N LEU A 154 -0.46 -17.00 9.02
CA LEU A 154 -1.24 -18.10 9.60
C LEU A 154 -1.04 -18.08 11.11
N ASN A 155 -2.11 -17.88 11.87
CA ASN A 155 -2.08 -17.75 13.34
C ASN A 155 -1.02 -16.73 13.82
N GLY A 156 -0.97 -15.58 13.13
CA GLY A 156 0.00 -14.50 13.36
C GLY A 156 1.44 -14.76 12.91
N SER A 157 1.76 -15.96 12.42
CA SER A 157 3.07 -16.27 11.86
C SER A 157 3.11 -15.98 10.35
N LEU A 158 4.12 -15.26 9.88
CA LEU A 158 4.27 -14.94 8.46
C LEU A 158 4.55 -16.21 7.64
N ILE A 159 3.70 -16.50 6.65
CA ILE A 159 3.84 -17.65 5.74
C ILE A 159 4.14 -17.24 4.30
N PHE A 160 3.92 -15.97 3.93
CA PHE A 160 4.19 -15.45 2.58
C PHE A 160 4.53 -13.96 2.59
N GLY A 161 5.48 -13.55 1.75
CA GLY A 161 5.96 -12.17 1.64
C GLY A 161 7.21 -11.88 2.48
N GLY A 162 7.57 -10.60 2.60
CA GLY A 162 8.85 -10.18 3.20
C GLY A 162 8.72 -9.72 4.65
N LEU A 163 9.56 -10.26 5.55
CA LEU A 163 9.65 -9.80 6.93
C LEU A 163 10.36 -8.43 6.98
N GLY A 164 9.63 -7.35 7.26
CA GLY A 164 10.19 -5.99 7.43
C GLY A 164 10.82 -5.34 6.18
N GLY A 165 10.95 -6.08 5.07
CA GLY A 165 11.53 -5.67 3.79
C GLY A 165 10.59 -5.90 2.60
N ALA A 166 11.11 -5.67 1.39
CA ALA A 166 10.44 -6.11 0.18
C ALA A 166 10.81 -7.59 -0.08
N ALA A 167 9.82 -8.43 -0.38
CA ALA A 167 10.06 -9.75 -0.93
C ALA A 167 10.40 -9.66 -2.42
N ASP A 168 11.24 -10.59 -2.87
CA ASP A 168 11.50 -10.81 -4.30
C ASP A 168 10.30 -11.45 -5.01
N CYS A 169 10.47 -11.79 -6.28
CA CYS A 169 9.46 -12.52 -7.05
C CYS A 169 9.22 -13.93 -6.47
N THR A 170 7.99 -14.40 -6.58
CA THR A 170 7.60 -15.71 -6.05
C THR A 170 8.20 -16.81 -6.92
N THR A 171 9.09 -17.59 -6.33
CA THR A 171 9.70 -18.76 -6.97
C THR A 171 8.79 -19.98 -6.83
N CYS A 172 9.02 -21.02 -7.64
CA CYS A 172 8.27 -22.28 -7.55
C CYS A 172 8.32 -22.89 -6.13
N MET A 173 9.48 -22.82 -5.45
CA MET A 173 9.63 -23.33 -4.09
C MET A 173 8.79 -22.55 -3.07
N VAL A 174 8.71 -21.22 -3.21
CA VAL A 174 7.89 -20.38 -2.33
C VAL A 174 6.41 -20.66 -2.57
N ASP A 175 6.00 -20.80 -3.83
CA ASP A 175 4.62 -21.14 -4.19
C ASP A 175 4.18 -22.49 -3.63
N GLN A 176 5.03 -23.52 -3.73
CA GLN A 176 4.76 -24.85 -3.17
C GLN A 176 4.66 -24.83 -1.64
N ALA A 177 5.57 -24.13 -0.95
CA ALA A 177 5.53 -23.99 0.49
C ALA A 177 4.27 -23.23 0.96
N PHE A 178 3.86 -22.22 0.19
CA PHE A 178 2.65 -21.45 0.45
C PHE A 178 1.38 -22.30 0.24
N ASP A 179 1.27 -23.03 -0.87
CA ASP A 179 0.14 -23.94 -1.13
C ASP A 179 0.01 -24.99 -0.01
N TYR A 180 1.14 -25.56 0.42
CA TYR A 180 1.18 -26.51 1.54
C TYR A 180 0.70 -25.88 2.86
N ALA A 181 1.11 -24.65 3.17
CA ALA A 181 0.66 -23.96 4.38
C ALA A 181 -0.86 -23.71 4.40
N LEU A 182 -1.46 -23.49 3.22
CA LEU A 182 -2.90 -23.22 3.06
C LEU A 182 -3.80 -24.45 3.24
N LYS A 183 -3.25 -25.67 3.18
CA LYS A 183 -3.98 -26.95 3.35
C LYS A 183 -4.80 -27.00 4.65
N GLN A 184 -4.33 -26.32 5.69
CA GLN A 184 -4.97 -26.31 7.00
C GLN A 184 -6.23 -25.42 7.04
N VAL A 185 -6.42 -24.54 6.04
CA VAL A 185 -7.50 -23.54 6.00
C VAL A 185 -8.47 -23.80 4.85
N ILE A 186 -7.95 -24.17 3.68
CA ILE A 186 -8.72 -24.33 2.45
C ILE A 186 -8.83 -25.83 2.14
N ARG A 187 -10.07 -26.32 1.99
CA ARG A 187 -10.36 -27.72 1.66
C ARG A 187 -10.32 -27.90 0.15
N ALA A 188 -9.19 -28.33 -0.38
CA ALA A 188 -8.97 -28.50 -1.81
C ALA A 188 -7.99 -29.65 -2.11
N GLU A 189 -7.88 -30.01 -3.39
CA GLU A 189 -6.83 -30.92 -3.87
C GLU A 189 -5.45 -30.24 -3.83
N ASP A 190 -4.39 -31.03 -3.72
CA ASP A 190 -3.01 -30.54 -3.72
C ASP A 190 -2.69 -29.72 -4.98
N GLY A 191 -2.08 -28.54 -4.80
CA GLY A 191 -1.81 -27.59 -5.88
C GLY A 191 -2.97 -26.64 -6.23
N MET A 192 -4.13 -26.78 -5.59
CA MET A 192 -5.29 -25.91 -5.83
C MET A 192 -5.53 -24.89 -4.71
N HIS A 193 -4.81 -24.96 -3.60
CA HIS A 193 -5.03 -24.10 -2.43
C HIS A 193 -4.73 -22.63 -2.74
N THR A 194 -3.63 -22.35 -3.43
CA THR A 194 -3.27 -20.97 -3.84
C THR A 194 -4.33 -20.35 -4.75
N LYS A 195 -4.93 -21.15 -5.66
CA LYS A 195 -6.01 -20.69 -6.56
C LYS A 195 -7.25 -20.28 -5.77
N TYR A 196 -7.67 -21.09 -4.81
CA TYR A 196 -8.86 -20.81 -4.00
C TYR A 196 -8.60 -19.75 -2.93
N PHE A 197 -7.36 -19.61 -2.46
CA PHE A 197 -6.94 -18.46 -1.65
C PHE A 197 -7.08 -17.15 -2.43
N LEU A 198 -6.62 -17.12 -3.69
CA LEU A 198 -6.77 -15.96 -4.56
C LEU A 198 -8.25 -15.60 -4.77
N GLU A 199 -9.11 -16.59 -4.98
CA GLU A 199 -10.57 -16.39 -5.07
C GLU A 199 -11.12 -15.82 -3.76
N LEU A 200 -10.77 -16.39 -2.60
CA LEU A 200 -11.20 -15.92 -1.27
C LEU A 200 -10.85 -14.45 -1.03
N VAL A 201 -9.60 -14.06 -1.27
CA VAL A 201 -9.14 -12.68 -1.08
C VAL A 201 -9.84 -11.73 -2.06
N THR A 202 -9.96 -12.13 -3.34
CA THR A 202 -10.65 -11.35 -4.37
C THR A 202 -12.11 -11.08 -3.99
N GLU A 203 -12.85 -12.13 -3.64
CA GLU A 203 -14.25 -12.05 -3.23
C GLU A 203 -14.43 -11.12 -2.03
N SER A 204 -13.54 -11.23 -1.04
CA SER A 204 -13.63 -10.46 0.20
C SER A 204 -13.30 -8.99 0.00
N VAL A 205 -12.25 -8.69 -0.76
CA VAL A 205 -11.89 -7.31 -1.14
C VAL A 205 -13.05 -6.67 -1.92
N TYR A 206 -13.54 -7.36 -2.96
CA TYR A 206 -14.61 -6.86 -3.82
C TYR A 206 -15.91 -6.62 -3.05
N LYS A 207 -16.40 -7.61 -2.29
CA LYS A 207 -17.67 -7.51 -1.55
C LYS A 207 -17.62 -6.55 -0.37
N SER A 208 -16.46 -6.33 0.25
CA SER A 208 -16.34 -5.40 1.38
C SER A 208 -16.67 -3.96 1.01
N GLY A 209 -16.41 -3.56 -0.25
CA GLY A 209 -16.54 -2.17 -0.71
C GLY A 209 -15.62 -1.16 0.00
N LEU A 210 -14.73 -1.62 0.89
CA LEU A 210 -13.94 -0.75 1.76
C LEU A 210 -12.85 0.02 1.00
N LEU A 211 -12.36 -0.52 -0.11
CA LEU A 211 -11.43 0.20 -0.99
C LEU A 211 -12.05 1.44 -1.62
N ASN A 212 -13.37 1.47 -1.85
CA ASN A 212 -14.04 2.68 -2.34
C ASN A 212 -13.90 3.82 -1.31
N ARG A 213 -14.05 3.50 -0.02
CA ARG A 213 -13.88 4.49 1.06
C ARG A 213 -12.44 4.98 1.13
N VAL A 214 -11.46 4.08 1.02
CA VAL A 214 -10.05 4.46 0.98
C VAL A 214 -9.78 5.37 -0.23
N LEU A 215 -10.32 5.04 -1.40
CA LEU A 215 -10.17 5.83 -2.62
C LEU A 215 -10.72 7.26 -2.46
N GLU A 216 -11.88 7.43 -1.85
CA GLU A 216 -12.44 8.76 -1.59
C GLU A 216 -11.55 9.59 -0.65
N VAL A 217 -10.91 8.96 0.34
CA VAL A 217 -9.92 9.65 1.18
C VAL A 217 -8.64 9.97 0.41
N GLN A 218 -8.20 9.10 -0.51
CA GLN A 218 -7.05 9.38 -1.37
C GLN A 218 -7.31 10.56 -2.31
N LYS A 219 -8.54 10.71 -2.81
CA LYS A 219 -8.96 11.83 -3.69
C LYS A 219 -9.11 13.17 -2.98
N LEU A 220 -8.93 13.23 -1.65
CA LEU A 220 -8.75 14.51 -0.94
C LEU A 220 -7.52 15.29 -1.44
N ASP A 221 -6.57 14.60 -2.07
CA ASP A 221 -5.56 15.25 -2.90
C ASP A 221 -6.18 15.65 -4.25
N ILE A 222 -6.68 16.88 -4.29
CA ILE A 222 -7.41 17.44 -5.45
C ILE A 222 -6.52 18.17 -6.46
N ILE A 223 -5.32 18.59 -6.07
CA ILE A 223 -4.43 19.43 -6.90
C ILE A 223 -3.04 18.83 -7.12
N ASP A 224 -2.83 17.58 -6.71
CA ASP A 224 -1.54 16.90 -6.73
C ASP A 224 -0.48 17.62 -5.86
N ILE A 225 0.65 16.97 -5.63
CA ILE A 225 1.78 17.59 -4.93
C ILE A 225 2.36 18.78 -5.69
N GLU A 226 2.27 18.79 -7.02
CA GLU A 226 2.72 19.92 -7.85
C GLU A 226 1.90 21.18 -7.60
N GLY A 227 0.62 21.08 -7.24
CA GLY A 227 -0.17 22.22 -6.78
C GLY A 227 -0.01 22.49 -5.27
N ALA A 228 -0.11 21.44 -4.45
CA ALA A 228 -0.16 21.57 -2.99
C ALA A 228 1.12 22.16 -2.38
N ILE A 229 2.27 21.99 -3.04
CA ILE A 229 3.54 22.57 -2.59
C ILE A 229 3.55 24.10 -2.57
N HIS A 230 2.78 24.76 -3.45
CA HIS A 230 2.67 26.23 -3.49
C HIS A 230 1.98 26.75 -2.22
N LEU A 231 0.85 26.13 -1.88
CA LEU A 231 0.07 26.46 -0.69
C LEU A 231 0.85 26.17 0.59
N TYR A 232 1.69 25.12 0.60
CA TYR A 232 2.60 24.84 1.70
C TYR A 232 3.54 26.03 1.98
N TYR A 233 4.19 26.59 0.96
CA TYR A 233 5.10 27.72 1.13
C TYR A 233 4.38 28.97 1.67
N ASP A 234 3.16 29.23 1.22
CA ASP A 234 2.33 30.33 1.73
C ASP A 234 1.98 30.10 3.21
N ILE A 235 1.58 28.88 3.59
CA ILE A 235 1.23 28.52 4.98
C ILE A 235 2.41 28.72 5.93
N VAL A 236 3.62 28.30 5.51
CA VAL A 236 4.84 28.45 6.33
C VAL A 236 5.45 29.85 6.22
N SER A 237 4.81 30.77 5.48
CA SER A 237 5.25 32.15 5.27
C SER A 237 6.68 32.23 4.71
N GLN A 238 7.01 31.31 3.81
CA GLN A 238 8.29 31.29 3.10
C GLN A 238 8.08 31.58 1.62
N PRO A 239 9.08 32.18 0.94
CA PRO A 239 9.00 32.36 -0.50
C PRO A 239 8.89 31.01 -1.24
N CYS A 240 7.94 30.91 -2.17
CA CYS A 240 7.74 29.69 -2.94
C CYS A 240 8.97 29.36 -3.81
N MET A 241 9.66 28.27 -3.44
CA MET A 241 10.88 27.85 -4.13
C MET A 241 10.61 27.28 -5.52
N VAL A 242 9.43 26.70 -5.75
CA VAL A 242 9.02 26.19 -7.07
C VAL A 242 8.89 27.33 -8.08
N CYS A 243 8.15 28.39 -7.72
CA CYS A 243 8.01 29.59 -8.57
C CYS A 243 9.35 30.28 -8.82
N ARG A 244 10.27 30.28 -7.86
CA ARG A 244 11.62 30.84 -8.02
C ARG A 244 12.48 30.05 -8.99
N GLN A 245 12.42 28.72 -8.92
CA GLN A 245 13.26 27.84 -9.76
C GLN A 245 12.76 27.75 -11.20
N LYS A 246 11.44 27.65 -11.41
CA LYS A 246 10.86 27.49 -12.76
C LYS A 246 10.65 28.82 -13.49
N GLY A 247 10.62 29.96 -12.78
CA GLY A 247 10.29 31.26 -13.39
C GLY A 247 8.82 31.41 -13.79
N GLU A 248 7.97 30.42 -13.52
CA GLU A 248 6.55 30.35 -13.92
C GLU A 248 5.60 30.99 -12.89
N LYS A 249 5.87 32.25 -12.48
CA LYS A 249 5.03 32.90 -11.46
C LYS A 249 3.57 33.06 -11.87
N GLU A 250 3.31 33.36 -13.14
CA GLU A 250 1.96 33.62 -13.65
C GLU A 250 1.08 32.37 -13.64
N ARG A 251 1.67 31.21 -13.93
CA ARG A 251 0.95 29.93 -14.00
C ARG A 251 0.31 29.55 -12.66
N TYR A 252 1.03 29.75 -11.57
CA TYR A 252 0.59 29.37 -10.23
C TYR A 252 0.06 30.56 -9.41
N ALA A 253 -0.17 31.71 -10.05
CA ALA A 253 -0.66 32.91 -9.39
C ALA A 253 -2.04 32.70 -8.75
N SER A 254 -2.90 31.88 -9.37
CA SER A 254 -4.20 31.49 -8.82
C SER A 254 -4.07 30.74 -7.50
N LEU A 255 -3.09 29.84 -7.36
CA LEU A 255 -2.82 29.11 -6.11
C LEU A 255 -2.38 30.05 -5.00
N HIS A 256 -1.48 30.98 -5.30
CA HIS A 256 -0.99 31.97 -4.32
C HIS A 256 -2.03 33.05 -3.94
N SER A 257 -3.15 33.11 -4.67
CA SER A 257 -4.27 34.00 -4.38
C SER A 257 -5.35 33.32 -3.52
N ILE A 258 -5.22 32.02 -3.23
CA ILE A 258 -6.18 31.29 -2.41
C ILE A 258 -6.13 31.81 -0.96
N PRO A 259 -7.30 32.10 -0.34
CA PRO A 259 -7.35 32.52 1.06
C PRO A 259 -6.68 31.52 1.99
N ARG A 260 -5.97 32.02 3.02
CA ARG A 260 -5.15 31.19 3.93
C ARG A 260 -5.91 30.01 4.53
N GLU A 261 -7.16 30.19 4.93
CA GLU A 261 -7.99 29.12 5.51
C GLU A 261 -8.25 27.99 4.51
N GLN A 262 -8.49 28.33 3.25
CA GLN A 262 -8.68 27.36 2.18
C GLN A 262 -7.36 26.67 1.84
N SER A 263 -6.23 27.39 1.83
CA SER A 263 -4.90 26.81 1.66
C SER A 263 -4.58 25.79 2.76
N LEU A 264 -4.86 26.14 4.03
CA LEU A 264 -4.71 25.23 5.17
C LEU A 264 -5.55 23.97 5.01
N LYS A 265 -6.82 24.11 4.57
CA LYS A 265 -7.70 22.97 4.30
C LYS A 265 -7.12 22.06 3.23
N ILE A 266 -6.70 22.61 2.08
CA ILE A 266 -6.16 21.83 0.96
C ILE A 266 -4.89 21.07 1.37
N VAL A 267 -3.96 21.72 2.07
CA VAL A 267 -2.72 21.05 2.52
C VAL A 267 -2.99 20.01 3.61
N ARG A 268 -3.91 20.27 4.55
CA ARG A 268 -4.36 19.27 5.51
C ARG A 268 -4.95 18.04 4.81
N ASP A 269 -5.84 18.27 3.85
CA ASP A 269 -6.54 17.22 3.11
C ASP A 269 -5.55 16.42 2.23
N TYR A 270 -4.52 17.07 1.66
CA TYR A 270 -3.39 16.42 1.01
C TYR A 270 -2.64 15.47 1.97
N LEU A 271 -2.34 15.90 3.20
CA LEU A 271 -1.63 15.05 4.18
C LEU A 271 -2.49 13.87 4.67
N ILE A 272 -3.80 14.06 4.78
CA ILE A 272 -4.76 12.97 5.03
C ILE A 272 -4.75 11.98 3.87
N SER A 273 -4.79 12.47 2.62
CA SER A 273 -4.65 11.64 1.43
C SER A 273 -3.32 10.89 1.40
N ALA A 274 -2.20 11.54 1.75
CA ALA A 274 -0.89 10.91 1.84
C ALA A 274 -0.84 9.78 2.89
N THR A 275 -1.63 9.89 3.96
CA THR A 275 -1.85 8.80 4.92
C THR A 275 -2.61 7.65 4.27
N ALA A 276 -3.72 7.93 3.57
CA ALA A 276 -4.51 6.91 2.89
C ALA A 276 -3.80 6.22 1.70
N LYS A 277 -2.82 6.87 1.08
CA LYS A 277 -1.97 6.29 0.02
C LYS A 277 -0.88 5.36 0.56
N ASP A 278 -0.62 5.39 1.87
CA ASP A 278 0.48 4.66 2.51
C ASP A 278 0.03 3.73 3.65
N LEU A 279 -1.27 3.63 3.91
CA LEU A 279 -1.86 2.65 4.86
C LEU A 279 -1.71 1.22 4.35
N SER A 280 -1.89 0.25 5.25
CA SER A 280 -2.12 -1.16 4.91
C SER A 280 -3.54 -1.59 5.32
N MET A 281 -4.15 -2.47 4.55
CA MET A 281 -5.43 -3.12 4.84
C MET A 281 -5.15 -4.57 5.23
N MET A 282 -5.52 -4.96 6.45
CA MET A 282 -5.46 -6.33 6.94
C MET A 282 -6.84 -6.97 6.85
N ILE A 283 -6.92 -8.15 6.25
CA ILE A 283 -8.13 -8.98 6.16
C ILE A 283 -7.84 -10.30 6.86
N SER A 284 -8.53 -10.57 7.97
CA SER A 284 -8.38 -11.83 8.72
C SER A 284 -9.57 -12.72 8.45
N PHE A 285 -9.33 -14.00 8.22
CA PHE A 285 -10.30 -15.03 7.91
C PHE A 285 -10.31 -16.09 9.00
N LYS A 286 -11.51 -16.60 9.29
CA LYS A 286 -11.75 -17.79 10.10
C LYS A 286 -12.75 -18.68 9.36
N SER A 287 -12.45 -19.97 9.24
CA SER A 287 -13.43 -20.91 8.65
C SER A 287 -14.62 -21.08 9.58
N ARG A 288 -15.83 -21.10 9.01
CA ARG A 288 -17.07 -21.36 9.76
C ARG A 288 -17.43 -22.83 9.63
N GLU A 289 -17.68 -23.49 10.76
CA GLU A 289 -18.17 -24.87 10.82
C GLU A 289 -19.70 -24.91 11.04
N ASN A 290 -20.31 -26.05 10.71
CA ASN A 290 -21.74 -26.27 10.97
C ASN A 290 -21.99 -26.27 12.48
N GLY A 291 -22.81 -25.33 12.95
CA GLY A 291 -23.15 -25.15 14.36
C GLY A 291 -22.53 -23.92 15.03
N ASP A 292 -21.69 -23.17 14.32
CA ASP A 292 -21.18 -21.88 14.81
C ASP A 292 -22.33 -20.86 14.93
N LEU A 293 -22.36 -20.14 16.06
CA LEU A 293 -23.28 -19.02 16.29
C LEU A 293 -23.11 -17.94 15.20
N GLU A 294 -24.19 -17.23 14.87
CA GLU A 294 -24.12 -16.07 13.98
C GLU A 294 -23.12 -15.04 14.52
N SER A 295 -22.03 -14.84 13.79
CA SER A 295 -21.04 -13.82 14.13
C SER A 295 -21.46 -12.46 13.57
N SER A 296 -21.08 -11.38 14.27
CA SER A 296 -21.23 -10.00 13.79
C SER A 296 -20.22 -9.62 12.69
N CYS A 297 -19.37 -10.57 12.31
CA CYS A 297 -18.37 -10.43 11.26
C CYS A 297 -19.00 -10.62 9.88
N SER A 298 -18.38 -10.00 8.88
CA SER A 298 -18.82 -10.20 7.50
C SER A 298 -18.49 -11.64 7.06
N THR A 299 -19.30 -12.21 6.19
CA THR A 299 -19.11 -13.57 5.67
C THR A 299 -18.79 -13.57 4.19
N VAL A 300 -17.99 -14.53 3.77
CA VAL A 300 -17.73 -14.81 2.35
C VAL A 300 -17.91 -16.30 2.11
N TYR A 301 -18.73 -16.63 1.13
CA TYR A 301 -18.95 -18.00 0.67
C TYR A 301 -18.09 -18.28 -0.56
N LEU A 302 -17.20 -19.26 -0.44
CA LEU A 302 -16.31 -19.71 -1.50
C LEU A 302 -16.95 -20.90 -2.21
N LYS A 303 -17.60 -20.62 -3.34
CA LYS A 303 -18.38 -21.62 -4.10
C LYS A 303 -17.53 -22.81 -4.52
N SER A 304 -16.28 -22.57 -4.91
CA SER A 304 -15.40 -23.60 -5.46
C SER A 304 -14.98 -24.68 -4.47
N THR A 305 -14.95 -24.38 -3.17
CA THR A 305 -14.62 -25.35 -2.10
C THR A 305 -15.81 -25.64 -1.19
N ASN A 306 -16.97 -25.02 -1.44
CA ASN A 306 -18.14 -25.07 -0.58
C ASN A 306 -17.81 -24.71 0.89
N GLN A 307 -16.94 -23.72 1.10
CA GLN A 307 -16.55 -23.24 2.43
C GLN A 307 -17.08 -21.84 2.69
N ILE A 308 -17.44 -21.57 3.95
CA ILE A 308 -17.81 -20.24 4.43
C ILE A 308 -16.69 -19.74 5.34
N PHE A 309 -16.31 -18.48 5.17
CA PHE A 309 -15.35 -17.81 6.03
C PHE A 309 -15.96 -16.56 6.64
N ASP A 310 -15.77 -16.41 7.94
CA ASP A 310 -15.93 -15.13 8.62
C ASP A 310 -14.69 -14.30 8.37
N TYR A 311 -14.88 -13.01 8.10
CA TYR A 311 -13.78 -12.10 7.92
C TYR A 311 -13.98 -10.76 8.62
N LYS A 312 -12.85 -10.19 9.06
CA LYS A 312 -12.75 -8.81 9.56
C LYS A 312 -11.72 -8.06 8.74
N VAL A 313 -11.90 -6.74 8.66
CA VAL A 313 -10.97 -5.84 7.99
C VAL A 313 -10.53 -4.75 8.94
N ALA A 314 -9.24 -4.50 9.01
CA ALA A 314 -8.62 -3.39 9.75
C ALA A 314 -7.66 -2.60 8.85
N PHE A 315 -7.63 -1.29 9.03
CA PHE A 315 -6.65 -0.41 8.42
C PHE A 315 -5.57 -0.05 9.44
N ILE A 316 -4.31 -0.27 9.07
CA ILE A 316 -3.12 0.02 9.89
C ILE A 316 -2.20 1.01 9.15
N ASP A 317 -1.12 1.43 9.80
CA ASP A 317 -0.18 2.45 9.28
C ASP A 317 -0.84 3.81 8.99
N LEU A 318 -1.72 4.25 9.91
CA LEU A 318 -2.51 5.49 9.79
C LEU A 318 -1.84 6.72 10.45
N ASP A 319 -0.52 6.68 10.61
CA ASP A 319 0.24 7.77 11.23
C ASP A 319 0.11 9.08 10.44
N MET A 320 -0.10 10.17 11.17
CA MET A 320 -0.16 11.51 10.60
C MET A 320 1.16 11.85 9.88
N LYS A 321 1.06 12.28 8.62
CA LYS A 321 2.22 12.72 7.85
C LYS A 321 2.66 14.13 8.32
N PRO A 322 3.93 14.33 8.70
CA PRO A 322 4.41 15.65 9.12
C PRO A 322 4.33 16.69 8.00
N LEU A 323 3.90 17.91 8.32
CA LEU A 323 3.80 19.03 7.35
C LEU A 323 5.13 19.29 6.61
N LYS A 324 6.26 19.19 7.30
CA LYS A 324 7.60 19.38 6.70
C LYS A 324 7.92 18.36 5.58
N LYS A 325 7.18 17.24 5.48
CA LYS A 325 7.37 16.28 4.38
C LYS A 325 6.85 16.77 3.03
N MET A 326 6.12 17.89 2.96
CA MET A 326 5.62 18.44 1.68
C MET A 326 6.76 18.65 0.67
N GLU A 327 7.88 19.24 1.10
CA GLU A 327 9.06 19.43 0.25
C GLU A 327 9.65 18.10 -0.22
N TYR A 328 9.77 17.12 0.69
CA TYR A 328 10.22 15.78 0.34
C TYR A 328 9.30 15.09 -0.67
N TYR A 329 7.98 15.21 -0.49
CA TYR A 329 7.00 14.63 -1.41
C TYR A 329 7.12 15.24 -2.80
N TYR A 330 7.29 16.56 -2.89
CA TYR A 330 7.50 17.25 -4.16
C TYR A 330 8.79 16.79 -4.83
N GLN A 331 9.92 16.79 -4.12
CA GLN A 331 11.21 16.35 -4.66
C GLN A 331 11.17 14.89 -5.14
N LEU A 332 10.59 14.00 -4.34
CA LEU A 332 10.46 12.59 -4.70
C LEU A 332 9.56 12.43 -5.93
N ASP A 333 8.49 13.19 -6.04
CA ASP A 333 7.60 13.18 -7.21
C ASP A 333 8.35 13.57 -8.49
N GLN A 334 9.10 14.67 -8.47
CA GLN A 334 9.90 15.10 -9.61
C GLN A 334 10.96 14.05 -9.99
N GLN A 335 11.59 13.38 -9.01
CA GLN A 335 12.53 12.29 -9.27
C GLN A 335 11.86 11.07 -9.93
N ILE A 336 10.67 10.70 -9.47
CA ILE A 336 9.90 9.56 -10.00
C ILE A 336 9.57 9.81 -11.47
N VAL A 337 8.96 10.95 -11.77
CA VAL A 337 8.49 11.28 -13.11
C VAL A 337 9.66 11.43 -14.07
N SER A 338 10.70 12.15 -13.67
CA SER A 338 11.93 12.32 -14.47
C SER A 338 12.58 10.97 -14.81
N CYS A 339 12.70 10.08 -13.82
CA CYS A 339 13.27 8.75 -14.04
C CYS A 339 12.43 7.92 -15.01
N TYR A 340 11.10 7.91 -14.85
CA TYR A 340 10.20 7.14 -15.71
C TYR A 340 10.23 7.65 -17.16
N VAL A 341 10.19 8.96 -17.37
CA VAL A 341 10.26 9.57 -18.71
C VAL A 341 11.59 9.22 -19.40
N LYS A 342 12.71 9.29 -18.68
CA LYS A 342 14.03 8.87 -19.21
C LYS A 342 14.05 7.40 -19.59
N MET A 343 13.54 6.52 -18.73
CA MET A 343 13.43 5.08 -19.01
C MET A 343 12.61 4.80 -20.27
N LYS A 344 11.45 5.46 -20.43
CA LYS A 344 10.59 5.28 -21.62
C LYS A 344 11.22 5.83 -22.90
N ARG A 345 11.95 6.94 -22.83
CA ARG A 345 12.70 7.48 -23.99
C ARG A 345 13.79 6.50 -24.44
N ALA A 346 14.58 5.99 -23.50
CA ALA A 346 15.63 5.01 -23.78
C ALA A 346 15.06 3.72 -24.41
N ALA A 347 13.93 3.19 -23.90
CA ALA A 347 13.29 2.01 -24.48
C ALA A 347 12.85 2.24 -25.95
N LYS A 348 12.23 3.37 -26.26
CA LYS A 348 11.83 3.72 -27.63
C LYS A 348 13.02 3.84 -28.59
N GLU A 349 14.15 4.37 -28.12
CA GLU A 349 15.37 4.47 -28.93
C GLU A 349 15.97 3.10 -29.24
N VAL A 350 15.87 2.14 -28.32
CA VAL A 350 16.30 0.74 -28.54
C VAL A 350 15.38 0.08 -29.57
N ASP A 351 14.06 0.15 -29.36
CA ASP A 351 13.06 -0.44 -30.27
C ASP A 351 13.26 0.09 -31.71
N ASN A 352 13.42 1.41 -31.86
CA ASN A 352 13.64 2.02 -33.18
C ASN A 352 14.94 1.54 -33.85
N ARG A 353 16.02 1.30 -33.08
CA ARG A 353 17.29 0.78 -33.63
C ARG A 353 17.18 -0.69 -34.04
N GLU A 354 16.40 -1.50 -33.31
CA GLU A 354 16.14 -2.89 -33.65
C GLU A 354 15.28 -3.00 -34.92
N SER A 355 14.22 -2.20 -35.03
CA SER A 355 13.39 -2.14 -36.26
C SER A 355 14.19 -1.74 -37.50
N ILE A 356 15.11 -0.78 -37.39
CA ILE A 356 15.98 -0.37 -38.51
C ILE A 356 16.94 -1.50 -38.92
N LYS A 357 17.47 -2.27 -37.97
CA LYS A 357 18.36 -3.41 -38.25
C LYS A 357 17.62 -4.56 -38.95
N GLU A 358 16.40 -4.87 -38.54
CA GLU A 358 15.57 -5.90 -39.20
C GLU A 358 15.25 -5.49 -40.65
N THR A 359 14.89 -4.23 -40.88
CA THR A 359 14.58 -3.73 -42.23
C THR A 359 15.82 -3.70 -43.15
N SER A 360 17.03 -3.61 -42.58
CA SER A 360 18.30 -3.60 -43.31
C SER A 360 18.85 -4.99 -43.63
N GLN A 361 18.32 -6.04 -43.00
CA GLN A 361 18.69 -7.45 -43.28
C GLN A 361 17.74 -8.14 -44.26
N THR A 362 16.61 -7.51 -44.57
CA THR A 362 15.61 -8.00 -45.53
C THR A 362 15.70 -7.36 -46.92
N ASN A 363 16.73 -6.54 -47.20
CA ASN A 363 16.96 -5.90 -48.50
C ASN A 363 18.25 -6.41 -49.16
#